data_AF-A0A238FJM4-F1
#
_entry.id   AF-A0A238FJM4-F1
#
_cell.length_a   1.000
_cell.length_b   1.000
_cell.length_c   1.000
_cell.angle_alpha   90.00
_cell.angle_beta   90.00
_cell.angle_gamma   90.00
#
_symmetry.space_group_name_H-M   'P 1'
#
loop_
_entity.id
_entity.type
_entity.pdbx_description
1 polymer ?
#
loop_
_entity_poly.entity_id
_entity_poly.type
_entity_poly.pdbx_seq_one_letter_code
_entity_poly.pdbx_strand_id
1 'polypeptide(L)'
;MSSGTPPSASSTSRGPPRRPPKLPASAFAAAPVVARRAYPNRILDTHVHLWNADQLTQGHITWPPTCSNALSDGAHSLEREYAPAVLKGVKMVERHVEAVGCIYVQAEYKHDDTEKDGSGGGWGSSLAEVKYVCESSAKSEIKVLALCPWAPVHLGAAVLESYIPKITSAALSHSIPITSFRYLLQDSPKGSFLTPEFISGLHYLGSQGYAFDHTVDSRRGEWMLQDSFEMITTLRSQGGVTKIILDHCGKPDLAAWPRSSNSSGLDAAASKTSHGDWLESIYQLALLPDVFVKVSGLLDLCPAETVDLAAREFEQKQRDASSRQSVKGGQDAMDELKARIKKVVEPILEAFGIERVLIGSDWPMFRAWTIPKREKGGQGSRDSIQEASVWALGMKLCLDVLLESGLDGPALDRIFEGTAREAYGIGA
;
A
#
# COMPACT_ATOMS: atom_id res chain seq x y z
N MET A 1 -78.20 -17.70 -57.76
CA MET A 1 -77.84 -16.27 -57.68
C MET A 1 -78.60 -15.66 -56.51
N SER A 2 -77.91 -15.30 -55.44
CA SER A 2 -78.21 -14.18 -54.51
C SER A 2 -77.37 -14.39 -53.24
N SER A 3 -76.69 -13.31 -52.86
CA SER A 3 -75.59 -13.18 -51.91
C SER A 3 -76.01 -13.35 -50.45
N GLY A 4 -75.29 -14.21 -49.71
CA GLY A 4 -75.36 -14.30 -48.25
C GLY A 4 -74.55 -13.19 -47.58
N THR A 5 -75.17 -12.48 -46.64
CA THR A 5 -74.57 -11.41 -45.82
C THR A 5 -73.91 -12.00 -44.56
N PRO A 6 -72.68 -11.61 -44.19
CA PRO A 6 -72.06 -11.96 -42.91
C PRO A 6 -72.41 -10.97 -41.77
N PRO A 7 -72.20 -11.35 -40.50
CA PRO A 7 -72.87 -10.75 -39.34
C PRO A 7 -72.20 -9.46 -38.81
N SER A 8 -73.02 -8.68 -38.09
CA SER A 8 -72.68 -7.39 -37.49
C SER A 8 -71.73 -7.51 -36.29
N ALA A 9 -70.63 -6.77 -36.32
CA ALA A 9 -69.73 -6.60 -35.19
C ALA A 9 -70.30 -5.60 -34.16
N SER A 10 -70.34 -6.01 -32.89
CA SER A 10 -70.77 -5.19 -31.75
C SER A 10 -69.73 -4.11 -31.42
N SER A 11 -70.14 -2.84 -31.39
CA SER A 11 -69.29 -1.73 -30.95
C SER A 11 -69.20 -1.68 -29.42
N THR A 12 -68.06 -2.01 -28.84
CA THR A 12 -67.75 -1.68 -27.44
C THR A 12 -67.35 -0.21 -27.34
N SER A 13 -68.13 0.58 -26.59
CA SER A 13 -67.84 2.00 -26.32
C SER A 13 -66.57 2.17 -25.50
N ARG A 14 -65.56 2.89 -26.02
CA ARG A 14 -64.39 3.33 -25.25
C ARG A 14 -64.78 4.51 -24.37
N GLY A 15 -64.65 4.36 -23.05
CA GLY A 15 -64.75 5.47 -22.10
C GLY A 15 -63.62 6.50 -22.27
N PRO A 16 -63.76 7.71 -21.70
CA PRO A 16 -62.83 8.81 -21.92
C PRO A 16 -61.43 8.51 -21.35
N PRO A 17 -60.36 9.07 -21.94
CA PRO A 17 -59.00 8.79 -21.53
C PRO A 17 -58.74 9.27 -20.10
N ARG A 18 -58.28 8.37 -19.22
CA ARG A 18 -57.85 8.70 -17.87
C ARG A 18 -56.60 9.58 -17.93
N ARG A 19 -56.60 10.71 -17.21
CA ARG A 19 -55.42 11.57 -17.09
C ARG A 19 -54.27 10.80 -16.40
N PRO A 20 -53.02 11.00 -16.85
CA PRO A 20 -51.87 10.39 -16.21
C PRO A 20 -51.77 10.84 -14.74
N PRO A 21 -51.33 9.96 -13.84
CA PRO A 21 -51.19 10.29 -12.43
C PRO A 21 -50.18 11.43 -12.26
N LYS A 22 -50.56 12.46 -11.49
CA LYS A 22 -49.65 13.57 -11.17
C LYS A 22 -48.58 13.07 -10.20
N LEU A 23 -47.32 13.17 -10.59
CA LEU A 23 -46.19 12.91 -9.69
C LEU A 23 -46.26 13.89 -8.51
N PRO A 24 -46.05 13.42 -7.27
CA PRO A 24 -46.04 14.28 -6.09
C PRO A 24 -44.89 15.30 -6.20
N ALA A 25 -45.08 16.51 -5.68
CA ALA A 25 -44.06 17.57 -5.73
C ALA A 25 -42.73 17.16 -5.08
N SER A 26 -42.76 16.20 -4.14
CA SER A 26 -41.57 15.59 -3.54
C SER A 26 -40.68 14.84 -4.53
N ALA A 27 -41.21 14.39 -5.67
CA ALA A 27 -40.42 13.80 -6.75
C ALA A 27 -39.51 14.80 -7.46
N PHE A 28 -39.72 16.10 -7.23
CA PHE A 28 -38.90 17.20 -7.75
C PHE A 28 -38.12 17.93 -6.65
N ALA A 29 -38.21 17.46 -5.40
CA ALA A 29 -37.37 17.98 -4.32
C ALA A 29 -35.93 17.51 -4.57
N ALA A 30 -34.98 18.46 -4.56
CA ALA A 30 -33.57 18.11 -4.57
C ALA A 30 -33.30 17.20 -3.36
N ALA A 31 -32.61 16.08 -3.59
CA ALA A 31 -32.15 15.23 -2.50
C ALA A 31 -31.39 16.11 -1.50
N PRO A 32 -31.59 15.95 -0.18
CA PRO A 32 -30.84 16.72 0.80
C PRO A 32 -29.35 16.55 0.50
N VAL A 33 -28.64 17.67 0.34
CA VAL A 33 -27.19 17.67 0.18
C VAL A 33 -26.62 17.27 1.53
N VAL A 34 -26.43 15.96 1.72
CA VAL A 34 -25.67 15.45 2.86
C VAL A 34 -24.25 15.95 2.67
N ALA A 35 -23.74 16.74 3.62
CA ALA A 35 -22.34 17.15 3.61
C ALA A 35 -21.47 15.89 3.53
N ARG A 36 -20.76 15.73 2.41
CA ARG A 36 -19.88 14.58 2.21
C ARG A 36 -18.68 14.71 3.16
N ARG A 37 -18.48 13.71 4.01
CA ARG A 37 -17.31 13.63 4.88
C ARG A 37 -16.06 13.51 4.01
N ALA A 38 -15.12 14.44 4.16
CA ALA A 38 -13.90 14.52 3.35
C ALA A 38 -12.67 13.86 4.02
N TYR A 39 -12.89 12.86 4.88
CA TYR A 39 -11.83 12.19 5.63
C TYR A 39 -12.26 10.77 6.00
N PRO A 40 -11.35 9.80 6.15
CA PRO A 40 -11.65 8.48 6.70
C PRO A 40 -11.87 8.57 8.22
N ASN A 41 -12.58 7.62 8.82
CA ASN A 41 -12.76 7.58 10.27
C ASN A 41 -11.47 7.09 10.94
N ARG A 42 -10.83 6.09 10.32
CA ARG A 42 -9.65 5.44 10.86
C ARG A 42 -8.65 5.11 9.76
N ILE A 43 -7.38 4.98 10.12
CA ILE A 43 -6.28 4.59 9.23
C ILE A 43 -5.61 3.33 9.78
N LEU A 44 -5.56 2.29 8.96
CA LEU A 44 -4.69 1.12 9.14
C LEU A 44 -3.47 1.27 8.23
N ASP A 45 -2.29 1.40 8.81
CA ASP A 45 -1.05 1.51 8.04
C ASP A 45 -0.58 0.12 7.58
N THR A 46 -0.70 -0.17 6.28
CA THR A 46 -0.49 -1.53 5.76
C THR A 46 0.96 -1.89 5.41
N HIS A 47 1.90 -0.97 5.64
CA HIS A 47 3.30 -1.21 5.27
C HIS A 47 4.25 -0.53 6.26
N VAL A 48 4.66 -1.26 7.29
CA VAL A 48 5.58 -0.77 8.32
C VAL A 48 6.69 -1.77 8.56
N HIS A 49 7.93 -1.28 8.50
CA HIS A 49 9.12 -2.02 8.85
C HIS A 49 9.59 -1.66 10.27
N LEU A 50 10.03 -2.67 11.03
CA LEU A 50 10.43 -2.50 12.43
C LEU A 50 11.73 -3.26 12.68
N TRP A 51 12.64 -2.65 13.43
CA TRP A 51 13.87 -3.30 13.89
C TRP A 51 14.47 -2.63 15.12
N ASN A 52 15.35 -3.33 15.84
CA ASN A 52 16.09 -2.77 16.97
C ASN A 52 17.55 -2.44 16.62
N ALA A 53 18.21 -1.71 17.53
CA ALA A 53 19.59 -1.29 17.36
C ALA A 53 20.57 -2.47 17.40
N ASP A 54 20.27 -3.53 18.15
CA ASP A 54 21.13 -4.70 18.26
C ASP A 54 21.17 -5.50 16.94
N GLN A 55 20.00 -5.69 16.31
CA GLN A 55 19.86 -6.35 15.00
C GLN A 55 20.62 -5.60 13.91
N LEU A 56 20.57 -4.27 13.90
CA LEU A 56 21.40 -3.44 13.03
C LEU A 56 22.89 -3.62 13.32
N THR A 57 23.29 -3.52 14.60
CA THR A 57 24.70 -3.55 15.02
C THR A 57 25.37 -4.91 14.76
N GLN A 58 24.62 -5.99 14.93
CA GLN A 58 25.05 -7.37 14.63
C GLN A 58 25.03 -7.67 13.13
N GLY A 59 24.51 -6.74 12.31
CA GLY A 59 24.39 -6.90 10.87
C GLY A 59 23.46 -8.04 10.50
N HIS A 60 22.41 -8.28 11.28
CA HIS A 60 21.38 -9.29 10.96
C HIS A 60 20.40 -8.79 9.91
N ILE A 61 20.34 -7.48 9.68
CA ILE A 61 19.48 -6.85 8.68
C ILE A 61 20.31 -6.63 7.41
N THR A 62 19.79 -7.08 6.27
CA THR A 62 20.43 -6.92 4.96
C THR A 62 19.75 -5.84 4.11
N TRP A 63 18.46 -5.58 4.33
CA TRP A 63 17.72 -4.48 3.73
C TRP A 63 17.03 -3.62 4.82
N PRO A 64 17.04 -2.28 4.71
CA PRO A 64 17.61 -1.52 3.61
C PRO A 64 19.14 -1.66 3.56
N PRO A 65 19.76 -1.68 2.35
CA PRO A 65 21.20 -1.48 2.25
C PRO A 65 21.47 -0.13 2.92
N THR A 66 22.70 0.16 3.31
CA THR A 66 23.08 1.42 3.98
C THR A 66 22.86 2.65 3.08
N CYS A 67 21.60 2.95 2.77
CA CYS A 67 21.08 3.93 1.85
C CYS A 67 20.45 4.98 2.74
N SER A 68 21.21 6.06 2.96
CA SER A 68 21.05 7.12 3.95
C SER A 68 21.55 6.78 5.36
N ASN A 69 22.30 7.73 5.91
CA ASN A 69 22.85 7.64 7.27
C ASN A 69 21.76 7.70 8.36
N ALA A 70 20.52 8.06 8.03
CA ALA A 70 19.41 8.25 8.96
C ALA A 70 18.61 6.96 9.24
N LEU A 71 18.55 6.03 8.27
CA LEU A 71 17.97 4.70 8.48
C LEU A 71 18.87 3.81 9.34
N SER A 72 20.19 3.97 9.21
CA SER A 72 21.18 3.29 10.08
C SER A 72 21.28 3.87 11.50
N ASP A 73 20.51 4.92 11.82
CA ASP A 73 20.68 5.70 13.04
C ASP A 73 19.82 5.21 14.21
N GLY A 74 20.13 4.00 14.69
CA GLY A 74 19.49 3.39 15.85
C GLY A 74 18.24 2.57 15.54
N ALA A 75 17.52 2.18 16.59
CA ALA A 75 16.32 1.36 16.50
C ALA A 75 15.17 2.10 15.81
N HIS A 76 14.29 1.34 15.17
CA HIS A 76 13.01 1.79 14.61
C HIS A 76 11.91 0.92 15.24
N SER A 77 11.75 1.09 16.55
CA SER A 77 10.83 0.28 17.38
C SER A 77 9.39 0.77 17.31
N LEU A 78 8.43 -0.14 17.46
CA LEU A 78 7.02 0.20 17.44
C LEU A 78 6.65 1.14 18.61
N GLU A 79 7.01 0.76 19.83
CA GLU A 79 6.52 1.41 21.05
C GLU A 79 7.18 2.77 21.32
N ARG A 80 8.45 2.95 20.93
CA ARG A 80 9.21 4.18 21.23
C ARG A 80 9.29 5.17 20.09
N GLU A 81 9.21 4.71 18.84
CA GLU A 81 9.40 5.57 17.67
C GLU A 81 8.14 5.66 16.79
N TYR A 82 7.62 4.53 16.32
CA TYR A 82 6.47 4.52 15.40
C TYR A 82 5.17 4.99 16.08
N ALA A 83 4.79 4.42 17.22
CA ALA A 83 3.51 4.72 17.87
C ALA A 83 3.36 6.22 18.23
N PRO A 84 4.35 6.90 18.85
CA PRO A 84 4.28 8.34 19.08
C PRO A 84 4.18 9.16 17.78
N ALA A 85 4.88 8.74 16.71
CA ALA A 85 4.83 9.42 15.42
C ALA A 85 3.43 9.35 14.80
N VAL A 86 2.81 8.17 14.80
CA VAL A 86 1.50 7.95 14.19
C VAL A 86 0.36 8.54 15.02
N LEU A 87 0.36 8.39 16.34
CA LEU A 87 -0.68 8.97 17.21
C LEU A 87 -0.73 10.50 17.09
N LYS A 88 0.42 11.14 16.89
CA LYS A 88 0.50 12.58 16.61
C LYS A 88 0.18 12.89 15.14
N GLY A 89 0.79 12.14 14.21
CA GLY A 89 0.70 12.36 12.78
C GLY A 89 -0.71 12.19 12.23
N VAL A 90 -1.50 11.23 12.74
CA VAL A 90 -2.88 11.02 12.30
C VAL A 90 -3.74 12.26 12.50
N LYS A 91 -3.48 13.04 13.55
CA LYS A 91 -4.17 14.31 13.81
C LYS A 91 -3.71 15.46 12.90
N MET A 92 -2.52 15.35 12.33
CA MET A 92 -2.00 16.27 11.29
C MET A 92 -2.55 15.94 9.90
N VAL A 93 -2.94 14.68 9.65
CA VAL A 93 -3.68 14.29 8.44
C VAL A 93 -5.08 14.88 8.47
N GLU A 94 -5.82 14.61 9.54
CA GLU A 94 -7.12 15.24 9.84
C GLU A 94 -7.48 15.02 11.32
N ARG A 95 -8.07 16.03 11.97
CA ARG A 95 -8.24 16.07 13.44
C ARG A 95 -9.10 14.94 14.00
N HIS A 96 -10.10 14.50 13.22
CA HIS A 96 -11.09 13.53 13.65
C HIS A 96 -10.71 12.07 13.37
N VAL A 97 -9.55 11.84 12.75
CA VAL A 97 -9.13 10.51 12.30
C VAL A 97 -8.37 9.79 13.40
N GLU A 98 -8.55 8.48 13.51
CA GLU A 98 -7.85 7.63 14.48
C GLU A 98 -6.93 6.62 13.80
N ALA A 99 -5.80 6.31 14.43
CA ALA A 99 -4.93 5.24 13.97
C ALA A 99 -5.41 3.91 14.55
N VAL A 100 -5.64 2.91 13.70
CA VAL A 100 -6.13 1.58 14.11
C VAL A 100 -4.99 0.69 14.59
N GLY A 101 -3.87 0.76 13.89
CA GLY A 101 -2.80 -0.23 13.99
C GLY A 101 -1.90 -0.17 12.76
N CYS A 102 -1.04 -1.19 12.64
CA CYS A 102 -0.27 -1.40 11.44
C CYS A 102 -0.20 -2.88 11.06
N ILE A 103 0.17 -3.12 9.80
CA ILE A 103 0.63 -4.41 9.30
C ILE A 103 2.14 -4.32 9.22
N TYR A 104 2.79 -5.22 9.93
CA TYR A 104 4.23 -5.31 9.91
C TYR A 104 4.69 -6.07 8.66
N VAL A 105 5.74 -5.57 8.01
CA VAL A 105 6.35 -6.17 6.82
C VAL A 105 7.85 -6.37 7.06
N GLN A 106 8.34 -7.55 6.68
CA GLN A 106 9.73 -7.99 6.88
C GLN A 106 10.78 -7.00 6.36
N ALA A 107 11.94 -6.92 7.02
CA ALA A 107 13.05 -6.01 6.69
C ALA A 107 14.34 -6.78 6.28
N GLU A 108 14.19 -7.77 5.40
CA GLU A 108 15.22 -8.67 4.85
C GLU A 108 16.34 -9.03 5.82
N TYR A 109 16.02 -9.89 6.78
CA TYR A 109 17.02 -10.40 7.70
C TYR A 109 17.89 -11.45 7.02
N LYS A 110 19.14 -11.58 7.47
CA LYS A 110 20.05 -12.62 7.00
C LYS A 110 19.37 -13.98 7.06
N HIS A 111 19.37 -14.67 5.93
CA HIS A 111 18.96 -16.04 5.82
C HIS A 111 19.99 -16.80 4.99
N ASP A 112 20.11 -18.11 5.24
CA ASP A 112 20.88 -19.02 4.42
C ASP A 112 19.93 -19.95 3.67
N ASP A 113 19.81 -19.73 2.37
CA ASP A 113 18.94 -20.49 1.48
C ASP A 113 19.63 -21.74 0.90
N THR A 114 20.93 -21.92 1.17
CA THR A 114 21.66 -23.11 0.73
C THR A 114 21.26 -24.35 1.54
N GLU A 115 20.77 -24.14 2.76
CA GLU A 115 20.27 -25.18 3.65
C GLU A 115 18.73 -25.25 3.66
N LYS A 116 18.17 -26.16 2.86
CA LYS A 116 16.73 -26.23 2.60
C LYS A 116 15.85 -26.74 3.75
N ASP A 117 16.43 -27.20 4.86
CA ASP A 117 15.69 -27.63 6.06
C ASP A 117 15.90 -26.71 7.28
N GLY A 118 16.79 -25.72 7.14
CA GLY A 118 17.19 -24.78 8.18
C GLY A 118 17.78 -25.43 9.45
N SER A 119 18.31 -26.65 9.37
CA SER A 119 18.78 -27.42 10.53
C SER A 119 20.02 -26.84 11.21
N GLY A 120 20.86 -26.12 10.48
CA GLY A 120 22.06 -25.41 10.89
C GLY A 120 21.81 -23.97 11.31
N GLY A 121 20.54 -23.54 11.36
CA GLY A 121 20.15 -22.22 11.86
C GLY A 121 20.03 -21.14 10.78
N GLY A 122 20.02 -21.51 9.50
CA GLY A 122 19.89 -20.59 8.35
C GLY A 122 18.68 -19.65 8.40
N TRP A 123 17.65 -19.94 9.21
CA TRP A 123 16.44 -19.11 9.36
C TRP A 123 16.38 -18.36 10.69
N GLY A 124 17.38 -18.49 11.56
CA GLY A 124 17.34 -18.01 12.94
C GLY A 124 17.07 -16.51 13.06
N SER A 125 17.66 -15.68 12.19
CA SER A 125 17.46 -14.23 12.21
C SER A 125 16.04 -13.83 11.82
N SER A 126 15.42 -14.51 10.83
CA SER A 126 14.02 -14.30 10.45
C SER A 126 13.04 -14.70 11.56
N LEU A 127 13.31 -15.80 12.28
CA LEU A 127 12.50 -16.19 13.44
C LEU A 127 12.63 -15.17 14.59
N ALA A 128 13.84 -14.67 14.83
CA ALA A 128 14.10 -13.68 15.88
C ALA A 128 13.46 -12.31 15.57
N GLU A 129 13.40 -11.93 14.29
CA GLU A 129 12.70 -10.74 13.80
C GLU A 129 11.22 -10.76 14.21
N VAL A 130 10.48 -11.84 13.89
CA VAL A 130 9.06 -11.97 14.25
C VAL A 130 8.85 -11.92 15.76
N LYS A 131 9.72 -12.59 16.53
CA LYS A 131 9.64 -12.58 17.99
C LYS A 131 9.78 -11.15 18.53
N TYR A 132 10.75 -10.39 18.04
CA TYR A 132 10.97 -9.00 18.43
C TYR A 132 9.73 -8.13 18.13
N VAL A 133 9.15 -8.24 16.93
CA VAL A 133 7.96 -7.46 16.55
C VAL A 133 6.78 -7.76 17.48
N CYS A 134 6.57 -9.04 17.80
CA CYS A 134 5.52 -9.45 18.73
C CYS A 134 5.71 -8.84 20.13
N GLU A 135 6.93 -8.90 20.66
CA GLU A 135 7.28 -8.30 21.96
C GLU A 135 7.15 -6.77 21.96
N SER A 136 7.46 -6.11 20.84
CA SER A 136 7.32 -4.66 20.65
C SER A 136 5.83 -4.26 20.59
N SER A 137 4.99 -5.01 19.86
CA SER A 137 3.53 -4.84 19.82
C SER A 137 2.87 -4.97 21.19
N ALA A 138 3.33 -5.89 22.03
CA ALA A 138 2.81 -6.07 23.39
C ALA A 138 2.96 -4.81 24.27
N LYS A 139 4.05 -4.07 24.07
CA LYS A 139 4.43 -2.88 24.87
C LYS A 139 3.90 -1.56 24.30
N SER A 140 3.40 -1.57 23.06
CA SER A 140 2.99 -0.37 22.34
C SER A 140 1.51 -0.03 22.53
N GLU A 141 1.17 1.26 22.43
CA GLU A 141 -0.21 1.75 22.34
C GLU A 141 -0.84 1.42 20.97
N ILE A 142 -0.06 1.59 19.89
CA ILE A 142 -0.44 1.14 18.55
C ILE A 142 -0.08 -0.34 18.38
N LYS A 143 -1.03 -1.16 17.94
CA LYS A 143 -0.85 -2.61 17.76
C LYS A 143 -0.49 -2.98 16.33
N VAL A 144 0.38 -3.99 16.21
CA VAL A 144 0.54 -4.76 14.97
C VAL A 144 -0.65 -5.71 14.87
N LEU A 145 -1.48 -5.55 13.84
CA LEU A 145 -2.69 -6.35 13.65
C LEU A 145 -2.44 -7.61 12.83
N ALA A 146 -1.38 -7.60 12.02
CA ALA A 146 -0.99 -8.71 11.17
C ALA A 146 0.51 -8.67 10.88
N LEU A 147 1.10 -9.86 10.71
CA LEU A 147 2.49 -10.05 10.34
C LEU A 147 2.61 -10.50 8.89
N CYS A 148 3.54 -9.87 8.16
CA CYS A 148 4.05 -10.29 6.87
C CYS A 148 5.57 -10.55 6.96
N PRO A 149 6.00 -11.69 7.54
CA PRO A 149 7.41 -12.02 7.65
C PRO A 149 7.98 -12.52 6.30
N TRP A 150 9.30 -12.68 6.28
CA TRP A 150 9.99 -13.35 5.19
C TRP A 150 9.58 -14.84 5.09
N ALA A 151 9.65 -15.42 3.89
CA ALA A 151 9.61 -16.87 3.71
C ALA A 151 10.46 -17.31 2.50
N PRO A 152 11.02 -18.55 2.53
CA PRO A 152 11.82 -19.10 1.43
C PRO A 152 10.95 -19.60 0.27
N VAL A 153 10.07 -18.75 -0.27
CA VAL A 153 9.08 -19.11 -1.30
C VAL A 153 9.75 -19.67 -2.56
N HIS A 154 10.90 -19.12 -2.92
CA HIS A 154 11.71 -19.52 -4.06
C HIS A 154 12.28 -20.95 -3.95
N LEU A 155 12.28 -21.55 -2.76
CA LEU A 155 12.71 -22.94 -2.54
C LEU A 155 11.57 -23.96 -2.68
N GLY A 156 10.33 -23.49 -2.88
CA GLY A 156 9.16 -24.31 -3.20
C GLY A 156 8.37 -24.86 -2.00
N ALA A 157 7.27 -25.53 -2.33
CA ALA A 157 6.24 -25.96 -1.36
C ALA A 157 6.80 -26.81 -0.21
N ALA A 158 7.66 -27.79 -0.50
CA ALA A 158 8.19 -28.70 0.52
C ALA A 158 9.03 -27.99 1.58
N VAL A 159 9.80 -26.96 1.19
CA VAL A 159 10.58 -26.17 2.16
C VAL A 159 9.64 -25.32 3.01
N LEU A 160 8.64 -24.68 2.39
CA LEU A 160 7.63 -23.91 3.13
C LEU A 160 6.84 -24.76 4.13
N GLU A 161 6.51 -26.01 3.79
CA GLU A 161 5.85 -26.95 4.69
C GLU A 161 6.64 -27.18 5.98
N SER A 162 7.97 -27.22 5.88
CA SER A 162 8.86 -27.32 7.05
C SER A 162 9.11 -25.99 7.77
N TYR A 163 9.01 -24.86 7.06
CA TYR A 163 9.32 -23.51 7.58
C TYR A 163 8.15 -22.89 8.34
N ILE A 164 6.93 -22.95 7.79
CA ILE A 164 5.75 -22.25 8.34
C ILE A 164 5.47 -22.61 9.81
N PRO A 165 5.58 -23.88 10.26
CA PRO A 165 5.41 -24.20 11.68
C PRO A 165 6.42 -23.50 12.59
N LYS A 166 7.67 -23.31 12.13
CA LYS A 166 8.75 -22.67 12.91
C LYS A 166 8.48 -21.18 13.10
N ILE A 167 8.14 -20.46 12.03
CA ILE A 167 7.85 -19.01 12.09
C ILE A 167 6.54 -18.74 12.83
N THR A 168 5.53 -19.60 12.68
CA THR A 168 4.27 -19.50 13.44
C THR A 168 4.54 -19.66 14.93
N SER A 169 5.38 -20.63 15.32
CA SER A 169 5.76 -20.81 16.73
C SER A 169 6.47 -19.58 17.33
N ALA A 170 7.22 -18.81 16.52
CA ALA A 170 7.82 -17.56 16.98
C ALA A 170 6.77 -16.47 17.24
N ALA A 171 5.72 -16.40 16.40
CA ALA A 171 4.63 -15.42 16.52
C ALA A 171 3.64 -15.73 17.66
N LEU A 172 3.43 -17.01 18.00
CA LEU A 172 2.42 -17.45 18.99
C LEU A 172 2.57 -16.80 20.37
N SER A 173 3.77 -16.33 20.72
CA SER A 173 4.04 -15.67 22.00
C SER A 173 3.10 -14.50 22.33
N HIS A 174 2.51 -13.85 21.33
CA HIS A 174 1.64 -12.69 21.52
C HIS A 174 0.35 -12.71 20.69
N SER A 175 -0.02 -13.87 20.12
CA SER A 175 -1.27 -14.08 19.37
C SER A 175 -1.52 -13.11 18.20
N ILE A 176 -0.47 -12.60 17.56
CA ILE A 176 -0.59 -11.78 16.35
C ILE A 176 -0.63 -12.73 15.14
N PRO A 177 -1.63 -12.64 14.25
CA PRO A 177 -1.74 -13.54 13.13
C PRO A 177 -0.66 -13.25 12.08
N ILE A 178 -0.04 -14.31 11.56
CA ILE A 178 0.67 -14.25 10.27
C ILE A 178 -0.40 -14.41 9.19
N THR A 179 -0.52 -13.41 8.32
CA THR A 179 -1.59 -13.36 7.30
C THR A 179 -1.04 -13.41 5.89
N SER A 180 0.23 -13.06 5.71
CA SER A 180 0.92 -13.11 4.43
C SER A 180 2.40 -13.33 4.63
N PHE A 181 3.11 -13.54 3.52
CA PHE A 181 4.58 -13.59 3.49
C PHE A 181 5.11 -12.70 2.38
N ARG A 182 6.34 -12.21 2.54
CA ARG A 182 7.05 -11.40 1.54
C ARG A 182 8.39 -12.02 1.19
N TYR A 183 8.80 -11.86 -0.06
CA TYR A 183 10.17 -12.12 -0.53
C TYR A 183 10.59 -10.96 -1.44
N LEU A 184 11.80 -10.41 -1.24
CA LEU A 184 12.25 -9.25 -2.03
C LEU A 184 12.69 -9.65 -3.44
N LEU A 185 11.83 -9.38 -4.42
CA LEU A 185 12.11 -9.64 -5.85
C LEU A 185 12.61 -8.41 -6.61
N GLN A 186 12.65 -7.26 -5.93
CA GLN A 186 12.98 -5.95 -6.48
C GLN A 186 14.34 -5.86 -7.21
N ASP A 187 15.27 -6.76 -6.93
CA ASP A 187 16.60 -6.80 -7.55
C ASP A 187 16.86 -8.14 -8.28
N SER A 188 15.82 -8.95 -8.47
CA SER A 188 15.94 -10.28 -9.07
C SER A 188 16.13 -10.22 -10.60
N PRO A 189 16.94 -11.13 -11.19
CA PRO A 189 17.03 -11.30 -12.63
C PRO A 189 15.69 -11.66 -13.27
N LYS A 190 15.53 -11.34 -14.56
CA LYS A 190 14.37 -11.78 -15.36
C LYS A 190 14.17 -13.29 -15.26
N GLY A 191 12.93 -13.73 -15.07
CA GLY A 191 12.52 -15.12 -14.95
C GLY A 191 12.62 -15.72 -13.54
N SER A 192 13.13 -14.99 -12.54
CA SER A 192 13.24 -15.50 -11.15
C SER A 192 11.89 -15.89 -10.53
N PHE A 193 10.82 -15.20 -10.96
CA PHE A 193 9.42 -15.40 -10.56
C PHE A 193 8.79 -16.66 -11.16
N LEU A 194 9.34 -17.10 -12.29
CA LEU A 194 8.71 -18.07 -13.19
C LEU A 194 9.23 -19.49 -12.97
N THR A 195 10.09 -19.69 -11.96
CA THR A 195 10.61 -21.02 -11.66
C THR A 195 9.48 -21.92 -11.13
N PRO A 196 9.48 -23.21 -11.46
CA PRO A 196 8.51 -24.16 -10.91
C PRO A 196 8.48 -24.15 -9.38
N GLU A 197 9.64 -23.98 -8.74
CA GLU A 197 9.77 -23.90 -7.29
C GLU A 197 9.04 -22.68 -6.75
N PHE A 198 9.28 -21.49 -7.30
CA PHE A 198 8.63 -20.26 -6.83
C PHE A 198 7.10 -20.34 -6.96
N ILE A 199 6.60 -20.80 -8.12
CA ILE A 199 5.16 -20.96 -8.37
C ILE A 199 4.56 -22.02 -7.43
N SER A 200 5.26 -23.14 -7.19
CA SER A 200 4.81 -24.15 -6.23
C SER A 200 4.75 -23.60 -4.80
N GLY A 201 5.70 -22.74 -4.43
CA GLY A 201 5.73 -22.08 -3.13
C GLY A 201 4.52 -21.15 -2.96
N LEU A 202 4.22 -20.33 -3.97
CA LEU A 202 3.02 -19.50 -3.97
C LEU A 202 1.75 -20.33 -3.87
N HIS A 203 1.63 -21.41 -4.64
CA HIS A 203 0.48 -22.31 -4.60
C HIS A 203 0.27 -22.87 -3.19
N TYR A 204 1.35 -23.28 -2.53
CA TYR A 204 1.30 -23.76 -1.15
C TYR A 204 0.81 -22.68 -0.18
N LEU A 205 1.36 -21.46 -0.23
CA LEU A 205 0.90 -20.35 0.63
C LEU A 205 -0.61 -20.12 0.54
N GLY A 206 -1.14 -20.05 -0.68
CA GLY A 206 -2.58 -19.84 -0.90
C GLY A 206 -3.44 -20.99 -0.38
N SER A 207 -2.96 -22.24 -0.52
CA SER A 207 -3.66 -23.42 0.02
C SER A 207 -3.76 -23.41 1.55
N GLN A 208 -2.83 -22.73 2.22
CA GLN A 208 -2.81 -22.54 3.67
C GLN A 208 -3.54 -21.25 4.11
N GLY A 209 -4.10 -20.49 3.17
CA GLY A 209 -4.83 -19.25 3.45
C GLY A 209 -3.95 -18.00 3.62
N TYR A 210 -2.64 -18.08 3.32
CA TYR A 210 -1.74 -16.93 3.35
C TYR A 210 -1.77 -16.14 2.03
N ALA A 211 -1.72 -14.82 2.13
CA ALA A 211 -1.44 -13.96 0.98
C ALA A 211 0.07 -13.87 0.71
N PHE A 212 0.44 -13.29 -0.43
CA PHE A 212 1.83 -12.97 -0.78
C PHE A 212 1.98 -11.48 -1.07
N ASP A 213 2.78 -10.80 -0.25
CA ASP A 213 3.17 -9.41 -0.46
C ASP A 213 4.29 -9.38 -1.50
N HIS A 214 3.94 -8.90 -2.69
CA HIS A 214 4.72 -8.98 -3.90
C HIS A 214 5.49 -7.68 -4.13
N THR A 215 6.77 -7.68 -3.74
CA THR A 215 7.64 -6.51 -3.88
C THR A 215 8.52 -6.62 -5.12
N VAL A 216 8.26 -5.74 -6.09
CA VAL A 216 9.08 -5.57 -7.29
C VAL A 216 9.52 -4.12 -7.44
N ASP A 217 10.47 -3.87 -8.32
CA ASP A 217 10.93 -2.52 -8.66
C ASP A 217 10.92 -2.30 -10.17
N SER A 218 9.84 -1.74 -10.70
CA SER A 218 9.67 -1.51 -12.14
C SER A 218 10.73 -0.57 -12.74
N ARG A 219 11.47 0.19 -11.92
CA ARG A 219 12.60 1.02 -12.36
C ARG A 219 13.79 0.19 -12.81
N ARG A 220 13.87 -1.09 -12.41
CA ARG A 220 14.91 -2.03 -12.89
C ARG A 220 14.66 -2.45 -14.33
N GLY A 221 13.40 -2.49 -14.76
CA GLY A 221 12.99 -2.76 -16.13
C GLY A 221 11.58 -3.32 -16.23
N GLU A 222 10.99 -3.22 -17.43
CA GLU A 222 9.62 -3.62 -17.73
C GLU A 222 9.31 -5.07 -17.36
N TRP A 223 10.31 -5.96 -17.43
CA TRP A 223 10.13 -7.38 -17.16
C TRP A 223 9.69 -7.65 -15.73
N MET A 224 9.96 -6.75 -14.78
CA MET A 224 9.57 -6.95 -13.38
C MET A 224 8.06 -7.13 -13.25
N LEU A 225 7.27 -6.26 -13.90
CA LEU A 225 5.82 -6.36 -13.85
C LEU A 225 5.27 -7.35 -14.89
N GLN A 226 5.93 -7.52 -16.04
CA GLN A 226 5.55 -8.55 -17.02
C GLN A 226 5.71 -9.97 -16.45
N ASP A 227 6.86 -10.28 -15.84
CA ASP A 227 7.09 -11.55 -15.15
C ASP A 227 6.11 -11.72 -13.98
N SER A 228 5.72 -10.64 -13.31
CA SER A 228 4.68 -10.69 -12.27
C SER A 228 3.33 -11.12 -12.84
N PHE A 229 2.90 -10.55 -13.97
CA PHE A 229 1.68 -10.93 -14.65
C PHE A 229 1.71 -12.40 -15.11
N GLU A 230 2.83 -12.84 -15.70
CA GLU A 230 3.00 -14.21 -16.16
C GLU A 230 3.05 -15.21 -15.00
N MET A 231 3.73 -14.87 -13.90
CA MET A 231 3.76 -15.66 -12.66
C MET A 231 2.33 -15.88 -12.13
N ILE A 232 1.54 -14.82 -11.99
CA ILE A 232 0.17 -14.92 -11.44
C ILE A 232 -0.73 -15.68 -12.41
N THR A 233 -0.65 -15.43 -13.71
CA THR A 233 -1.43 -16.15 -14.72
C THR A 233 -1.12 -17.64 -14.70
N THR A 234 0.17 -17.99 -14.61
CA THR A 234 0.61 -19.39 -14.51
C THR A 234 0.10 -20.04 -13.23
N LEU A 235 0.26 -19.38 -12.08
CA LEU A 235 -0.28 -19.83 -10.80
C LEU A 235 -1.79 -20.11 -10.87
N ARG A 236 -2.57 -19.18 -11.46
CA ARG A 236 -4.03 -19.31 -11.60
C ARG A 236 -4.40 -20.45 -12.56
N SER A 237 -3.67 -20.62 -13.66
CA SER A 237 -3.89 -21.74 -14.59
C SER A 237 -3.70 -23.11 -13.95
N GLN A 238 -2.88 -23.18 -12.89
CA GLN A 238 -2.63 -24.38 -12.09
C GLN A 238 -3.60 -24.54 -10.90
N GLY A 239 -4.60 -23.66 -10.76
CA GLY A 239 -5.58 -23.69 -9.68
C GLY A 239 -5.13 -23.00 -8.39
N GLY A 240 -4.01 -22.27 -8.40
CA GLY A 240 -3.52 -21.54 -7.23
C GLY A 240 -4.39 -20.33 -6.88
N VAL A 241 -4.80 -20.23 -5.61
CA VAL A 241 -5.75 -19.22 -5.10
C VAL A 241 -5.08 -18.13 -4.24
N THR A 242 -3.75 -18.08 -4.21
CA THR A 242 -2.97 -17.15 -3.39
C THR A 242 -3.32 -15.71 -3.73
N LYS A 243 -3.81 -14.93 -2.75
CA LYS A 243 -3.98 -13.48 -2.89
C LYS A 243 -2.62 -12.82 -3.07
N ILE A 244 -2.51 -11.93 -4.05
CA ILE A 244 -1.28 -11.21 -4.35
C ILE A 244 -1.47 -9.74 -3.99
N ILE A 245 -0.56 -9.18 -3.21
CA ILE A 245 -0.61 -7.79 -2.76
C ILE A 245 0.61 -7.07 -3.32
N LEU A 246 0.44 -6.33 -4.41
CA LEU A 246 1.50 -5.57 -5.05
C LEU A 246 1.93 -4.40 -4.15
N ASP A 247 3.16 -4.44 -3.65
CA ASP A 247 3.69 -3.37 -2.82
C ASP A 247 4.04 -2.11 -3.65
N HIS A 248 3.85 -0.94 -3.05
CA HIS A 248 4.30 0.37 -3.58
C HIS A 248 3.88 0.65 -5.03
N CYS A 249 2.72 0.16 -5.45
CA CYS A 249 2.27 0.23 -6.84
C CYS A 249 3.27 -0.36 -7.87
N GLY A 250 4.15 -1.29 -7.48
CA GLY A 250 5.21 -1.82 -8.33
C GLY A 250 6.44 -0.90 -8.47
N LYS A 251 6.56 0.10 -7.61
CA LYS A 251 7.61 1.15 -7.60
C LYS A 251 7.79 1.82 -8.97
N PRO A 252 6.81 2.60 -9.46
CA PRO A 252 6.99 3.40 -10.67
C PRO A 252 8.11 4.43 -10.53
N ASP A 253 8.69 4.86 -11.66
CA ASP A 253 9.74 5.90 -11.69
C ASP A 253 9.17 7.33 -11.58
N LEU A 254 8.57 7.63 -10.43
CA LEU A 254 7.98 8.94 -10.15
C LEU A 254 8.98 10.09 -10.26
N ALA A 255 10.29 9.86 -10.10
CA ALA A 255 11.34 10.86 -10.21
C ALA A 255 11.63 11.22 -11.68
N ALA A 256 11.70 10.21 -12.56
CA ALA A 256 11.98 10.44 -13.98
C ALA A 256 10.77 10.97 -14.75
N TRP A 257 9.53 10.74 -14.27
CA TRP A 257 8.32 11.20 -14.95
C TRP A 257 8.25 12.72 -15.10
N PRO A 258 7.86 13.25 -16.28
CA PRO A 258 7.85 14.69 -16.48
C PRO A 258 6.78 15.35 -15.62
N ARG A 259 6.96 16.62 -15.22
CA ARG A 259 5.92 17.38 -14.49
C ARG A 259 4.63 17.52 -15.31
N SER A 260 4.76 17.82 -16.60
CA SER A 260 3.66 17.99 -17.56
C SER A 260 3.85 17.12 -18.80
N SER A 261 2.75 16.72 -19.45
CA SER A 261 2.72 15.96 -20.71
C SER A 261 3.41 16.68 -21.88
N ASN A 262 3.56 18.01 -21.78
CA ASN A 262 4.14 18.88 -22.80
C ASN A 262 5.69 18.96 -22.78
N SER A 263 6.39 18.14 -21.98
CA SER A 263 7.85 18.08 -22.04
C SER A 263 8.34 17.46 -23.36
N SER A 264 9.38 18.07 -23.95
CA SER A 264 10.02 17.64 -25.21
C SER A 264 11.49 17.33 -24.98
N GLY A 265 12.00 16.26 -25.60
CA GLY A 265 13.41 15.83 -25.49
C GLY A 265 13.55 14.30 -25.42
N LEU A 266 14.78 13.79 -25.52
CA LEU A 266 15.09 12.35 -25.42
C LEU A 266 14.73 11.79 -24.03
N ASP A 267 15.07 12.51 -22.96
CA ASP A 267 14.73 12.12 -21.59
C ASP A 267 13.20 12.11 -21.37
N ALA A 268 12.48 13.03 -22.02
CA ALA A 268 11.02 13.06 -22.00
C ALA A 268 10.39 11.89 -22.76
N ALA A 269 11.05 11.36 -23.79
CA ALA A 269 10.57 10.18 -24.52
C ALA A 269 10.77 8.89 -23.70
N ALA A 270 11.96 8.65 -23.16
CA ALA A 270 12.24 7.49 -22.31
C ALA A 270 11.33 7.42 -21.07
N SER A 271 11.09 8.59 -20.47
CA SER A 271 10.18 8.75 -19.34
C SER A 271 8.70 8.52 -19.70
N LYS A 272 8.28 8.90 -20.91
CA LYS A 272 6.93 8.57 -21.42
C LYS A 272 6.78 7.07 -21.66
N THR A 273 7.81 6.40 -22.15
CA THR A 273 7.83 4.95 -22.33
C THR A 273 7.71 4.23 -20.98
N SER A 274 8.56 4.56 -19.99
CA SER A 274 8.50 3.89 -18.68
C SER A 274 7.16 4.09 -17.95
N HIS A 275 6.53 5.27 -18.11
CA HIS A 275 5.17 5.50 -17.62
C HIS A 275 4.14 4.63 -18.35
N GLY A 276 4.24 4.50 -19.68
CA GLY A 276 3.38 3.66 -20.50
C GLY A 276 3.48 2.18 -20.15
N ASP A 277 4.71 1.66 -20.01
CA ASP A 277 4.97 0.25 -19.69
C ASP A 277 4.42 -0.12 -18.30
N TRP A 278 4.59 0.79 -17.33
CA TRP A 278 4.00 0.66 -15.99
C TRP A 278 2.46 0.65 -16.07
N LEU A 279 1.86 1.59 -16.80
CA LEU A 279 0.41 1.64 -16.97
C LEU A 279 -0.14 0.34 -17.56
N GLU A 280 0.42 -0.12 -18.68
CA GLU A 280 0.00 -1.36 -19.33
C GLU A 280 0.03 -2.55 -18.35
N SER A 281 1.14 -2.68 -17.61
CA SER A 281 1.30 -3.75 -16.63
C SER A 281 0.29 -3.66 -15.48
N ILE A 282 0.03 -2.45 -14.98
CA ILE A 282 -0.97 -2.20 -13.93
C ILE A 282 -2.37 -2.61 -14.37
N TYR A 283 -2.77 -2.24 -15.59
CA TYR A 283 -4.07 -2.65 -16.14
C TYR A 283 -4.14 -4.16 -16.35
N GLN A 284 -3.07 -4.80 -16.83
CA GLN A 284 -3.02 -6.26 -16.98
C GLN A 284 -3.15 -6.98 -15.62
N LEU A 285 -2.41 -6.54 -14.60
CA LEU A 285 -2.50 -7.10 -13.25
C LEU A 285 -3.90 -6.91 -12.63
N ALA A 286 -4.55 -5.78 -12.91
CA ALA A 286 -5.89 -5.50 -12.41
C ALA A 286 -6.97 -6.42 -13.00
N LEU A 287 -6.75 -7.02 -14.16
CA LEU A 287 -7.66 -8.01 -14.76
C LEU A 287 -7.64 -9.36 -14.02
N LEU A 288 -6.61 -9.61 -13.23
CA LEU A 288 -6.47 -10.85 -12.48
C LEU A 288 -7.23 -10.76 -11.14
N PRO A 289 -8.01 -11.79 -10.77
CA PRO A 289 -8.71 -11.81 -9.49
C PRO A 289 -7.72 -11.96 -8.32
N ASP A 290 -8.13 -11.45 -7.17
CA ASP A 290 -7.36 -11.53 -5.91
C ASP A 290 -5.96 -10.89 -6.01
N VAL A 291 -5.81 -9.90 -6.90
CA VAL A 291 -4.67 -8.99 -6.94
C VAL A 291 -5.07 -7.65 -6.36
N PHE A 292 -4.36 -7.26 -5.30
CA PHE A 292 -4.50 -6.02 -4.57
C PHE A 292 -3.26 -5.15 -4.78
N VAL A 293 -3.36 -3.86 -4.47
CA VAL A 293 -2.23 -2.94 -4.58
C VAL A 293 -2.15 -2.01 -3.38
N LYS A 294 -0.94 -1.86 -2.83
CA LYS A 294 -0.64 -0.85 -1.82
C LYS A 294 -0.16 0.44 -2.47
N VAL A 295 -0.88 1.51 -2.21
CA VAL A 295 -0.42 2.88 -2.37
C VAL A 295 0.43 3.20 -1.13
N SER A 296 1.72 2.88 -1.24
CA SER A 296 2.71 3.07 -0.17
C SER A 296 4.07 3.46 -0.73
N GLY A 297 4.96 4.03 0.09
CA GLY A 297 6.35 4.35 -0.29
C GLY A 297 6.50 5.38 -1.42
N LEU A 298 5.43 6.09 -1.81
CA LEU A 298 5.47 6.98 -2.98
C LEU A 298 6.39 8.20 -2.80
N LEU A 299 6.63 8.64 -1.56
CA LEU A 299 7.59 9.70 -1.28
C LEU A 299 9.02 9.27 -1.67
N ASP A 300 9.39 8.01 -1.43
CA ASP A 300 10.73 7.47 -1.74
C ASP A 300 10.98 7.28 -3.24
N LEU A 301 9.93 7.40 -4.05
CA LEU A 301 9.99 7.33 -5.51
C LEU A 301 10.04 8.72 -6.16
N CYS A 302 9.78 9.80 -5.40
CA CYS A 302 9.82 11.17 -5.88
C CYS A 302 11.23 11.78 -5.78
N PRO A 303 11.51 12.92 -6.46
CA PRO A 303 12.80 13.61 -6.31
C PRO A 303 13.06 14.03 -4.85
N ALA A 304 14.20 13.62 -4.30
CA ALA A 304 14.52 13.80 -2.87
C ALA A 304 14.48 15.26 -2.41
N GLU A 305 14.96 16.21 -3.22
CA GLU A 305 14.92 17.64 -2.91
C GLU A 305 13.47 18.16 -2.80
N THR A 306 12.60 17.73 -3.72
CA THR A 306 11.17 18.07 -3.68
C THR A 306 10.52 17.51 -2.40
N VAL A 307 10.85 16.26 -2.05
CA VAL A 307 10.32 15.61 -0.84
C VAL A 307 10.76 16.34 0.44
N ASP A 308 12.04 16.66 0.56
CA ASP A 308 12.61 17.39 1.70
C ASP A 308 12.02 18.80 1.83
N LEU A 309 11.92 19.57 0.74
CA LEU A 309 11.30 20.90 0.77
C LEU A 309 9.82 20.86 1.18
N ALA A 310 9.06 19.90 0.65
CA ALA A 310 7.66 19.69 1.00
C ALA A 310 7.50 19.25 2.47
N ALA A 311 8.36 18.36 2.96
CA ALA A 311 8.40 17.94 4.36
C ALA A 311 8.63 19.13 5.30
N ARG A 312 9.62 19.98 5.00
CA ARG A 312 9.91 21.19 5.78
C ARG A 312 8.75 22.19 5.77
N GLU A 313 8.11 22.39 4.61
CA GLU A 313 6.92 23.25 4.50
C GLU A 313 5.73 22.71 5.30
N PHE A 314 5.48 21.40 5.22
CA PHE A 314 4.40 20.76 5.95
C PHE A 314 4.64 20.86 7.46
N GLU A 315 5.85 20.54 7.93
CA GLU A 315 6.25 20.63 9.33
C GLU A 315 6.10 22.06 9.88
N GLN A 316 6.56 23.08 9.14
CA GLN A 316 6.42 24.49 9.51
C GLN A 316 4.96 24.86 9.77
N LYS A 317 4.05 24.44 8.88
CA LYS A 317 2.60 24.66 9.03
C LYS A 317 2.00 23.94 10.25
N GLN A 318 2.53 22.77 10.62
CA GLN A 318 2.08 22.04 11.82
C GLN A 318 2.57 22.69 13.12
N ARG A 319 3.79 23.27 13.13
CA ARG A 319 4.37 23.91 14.32
C ARG A 319 3.74 25.26 14.64
N ASP A 320 3.46 26.06 13.61
CA ASP A 320 2.83 27.36 13.77
C ASP A 320 1.82 27.62 12.65
N ALA A 321 0.61 27.10 12.85
CA ALA A 321 -0.51 27.30 11.93
C ALA A 321 -0.93 28.79 11.79
N SER A 322 -0.48 29.67 12.68
CA SER A 322 -0.75 31.12 12.63
C SER A 322 0.33 31.90 11.88
N SER A 323 1.50 31.28 11.67
CA SER A 323 2.61 31.89 10.96
C SER A 323 2.27 32.12 9.50
N ARG A 324 2.61 33.32 9.01
CA ARG A 324 2.63 33.61 7.56
C ARG A 324 3.95 33.22 6.90
N GLN A 325 4.88 32.67 7.67
CA GLN A 325 6.20 32.27 7.19
C GLN A 325 6.10 30.91 6.49
N SER A 326 6.43 30.89 5.21
CA SER A 326 6.53 29.67 4.39
C SER A 326 7.98 29.33 4.10
N VAL A 327 8.27 28.05 3.89
CA VAL A 327 9.53 27.59 3.31
C VAL A 327 9.54 28.01 1.84
N LYS A 328 10.61 28.70 1.42
CA LYS A 328 10.76 29.14 0.03
C LYS A 328 10.76 27.94 -0.91
N GLY A 329 9.83 27.92 -1.88
CA GLY A 329 9.64 26.79 -2.81
C GLY A 329 8.89 25.60 -2.21
N GLY A 330 8.48 25.67 -0.93
CA GLY A 330 7.79 24.59 -0.24
C GLY A 330 6.41 24.26 -0.81
N GLN A 331 5.60 25.28 -1.11
CA GLN A 331 4.28 25.06 -1.71
C GLN A 331 4.38 24.48 -3.13
N ASP A 332 5.32 24.97 -3.95
CA ASP A 332 5.56 24.42 -5.30
C ASP A 332 6.01 22.96 -5.23
N ALA A 333 6.77 22.59 -4.21
CA ALA A 333 7.18 21.21 -3.95
C ALA A 333 5.99 20.33 -3.52
N MET A 334 5.12 20.83 -2.63
CA MET A 334 3.87 20.15 -2.27
C MET A 334 2.98 19.87 -3.48
N ASP A 335 2.79 20.88 -4.34
CA ASP A 335 1.97 20.77 -5.54
C ASP A 335 2.59 19.80 -6.56
N GLU A 336 3.93 19.79 -6.67
CA GLU A 336 4.66 18.81 -7.48
C GLU A 336 4.48 17.38 -6.97
N LEU A 337 4.67 17.13 -5.66
CA LEU A 337 4.48 15.80 -5.09
C LEU A 337 3.06 15.30 -5.30
N LYS A 338 2.06 16.15 -5.05
CA LYS A 338 0.65 15.80 -5.28
C LYS A 338 0.42 15.44 -6.75
N ALA A 339 0.94 16.24 -7.69
CA ALA A 339 0.81 15.96 -9.12
C ALA A 339 1.50 14.67 -9.56
N ARG A 340 2.65 14.32 -8.95
CA ARG A 340 3.36 13.04 -9.21
C ARG A 340 2.58 11.86 -8.64
N ILE A 341 2.16 11.93 -7.38
CA ILE A 341 1.35 10.88 -6.72
C ILE A 341 0.04 10.64 -7.47
N LYS A 342 -0.61 11.70 -7.94
CA LYS A 342 -1.84 11.63 -8.73
C LYS A 342 -1.70 10.77 -9.99
N LYS A 343 -0.56 10.84 -10.69
CA LYS A 343 -0.27 10.01 -11.88
C LYS A 343 -0.21 8.51 -11.59
N VAL A 344 0.00 8.13 -10.34
CA VAL A 344 -0.02 6.73 -9.90
C VAL A 344 -1.38 6.35 -9.36
N VAL A 345 -1.92 7.17 -8.46
CA VAL A 345 -3.17 6.85 -7.75
C VAL A 345 -4.38 6.82 -8.68
N GLU A 346 -4.48 7.74 -9.65
CA GLU A 346 -5.63 7.77 -10.57
C GLU A 346 -5.74 6.48 -11.42
N PRO A 347 -4.70 6.04 -12.16
CA PRO A 347 -4.76 4.77 -12.88
C PRO A 347 -4.97 3.56 -11.97
N ILE A 348 -4.40 3.57 -10.76
CA ILE A 348 -4.62 2.51 -9.78
C ILE A 348 -6.10 2.44 -9.36
N LEU A 349 -6.73 3.57 -9.06
CA LEU A 349 -8.16 3.61 -8.73
C LEU A 349 -9.02 3.17 -9.92
N GLU A 350 -8.68 3.60 -11.13
CA GLU A 350 -9.38 3.22 -12.35
C GLU A 350 -9.31 1.71 -12.61
N ALA A 351 -8.12 1.11 -12.48
CA ALA A 351 -7.89 -0.29 -12.78
C ALA A 351 -8.38 -1.23 -11.65
N PHE A 352 -8.05 -0.92 -10.39
CA PHE A 352 -8.30 -1.80 -9.25
C PHE A 352 -9.66 -1.55 -8.57
N GLY A 353 -10.18 -0.33 -8.66
CA GLY A 353 -11.31 0.12 -7.87
C GLY A 353 -10.96 0.26 -6.38
N ILE A 354 -11.87 0.87 -5.62
CA ILE A 354 -11.67 1.11 -4.17
C ILE A 354 -11.54 -0.19 -3.36
N GLU A 355 -12.05 -1.30 -3.92
CA GLU A 355 -12.14 -2.61 -3.29
C GLU A 355 -10.81 -3.37 -3.27
N ARG A 356 -9.79 -2.92 -4.01
CA ARG A 356 -8.49 -3.61 -4.12
C ARG A 356 -7.28 -2.70 -3.88
N VAL A 357 -7.52 -1.49 -3.36
CA VAL A 357 -6.50 -0.50 -3.03
C VAL A 357 -6.35 -0.37 -1.51
N LEU A 358 -5.11 -0.41 -1.05
CA LEU A 358 -4.72 -0.27 0.36
C LEU A 358 -3.75 0.92 0.52
N ILE A 359 -3.74 1.58 1.69
CA ILE A 359 -2.78 2.65 2.00
C ILE A 359 -1.73 2.15 2.99
N GLY A 360 -0.46 2.51 2.78
CA GLY A 360 0.62 2.27 3.74
C GLY A 360 1.66 3.39 3.73
N SER A 361 2.33 3.64 4.85
CA SER A 361 3.34 4.70 4.93
C SER A 361 4.68 4.30 4.31
N ASP A 362 5.00 3.00 4.36
CA ASP A 362 6.39 2.51 4.20
C ASP A 362 7.32 3.06 5.28
N TRP A 363 6.81 3.28 6.50
CA TRP A 363 7.63 3.71 7.62
C TRP A 363 8.69 2.64 7.92
N PRO A 364 9.97 3.01 8.15
CA PRO A 364 10.51 4.36 8.30
C PRO A 364 11.26 4.86 7.04
N MET A 365 11.00 4.32 5.85
CA MET A 365 11.84 4.48 4.65
C MET A 365 12.04 5.93 4.21
N PHE A 366 11.00 6.76 4.32
CA PHE A 366 11.05 8.20 4.01
C PHE A 366 12.15 8.96 4.76
N ARG A 367 12.65 8.43 5.90
CA ARG A 367 13.75 9.04 6.68
C ARG A 367 14.99 9.24 5.83
N ALA A 368 15.17 8.45 4.77
CA ALA A 368 16.33 8.54 3.92
C ALA A 368 16.55 9.92 3.29
N TRP A 369 15.47 10.69 3.12
CA TRP A 369 15.48 11.97 2.43
C TRP A 369 15.00 13.14 3.29
N THR A 370 14.27 12.86 4.37
CA THR A 370 13.51 13.89 5.11
C THR A 370 14.00 14.15 6.52
N ILE A 371 14.76 13.23 7.12
CA ILE A 371 15.17 13.33 8.53
C ILE A 371 16.70 13.34 8.63
N PRO A 372 17.30 14.41 9.20
CA PRO A 372 18.73 14.45 9.45
C PRO A 372 19.20 13.36 10.43
N LYS A 373 20.49 13.00 10.34
CA LYS A 373 21.13 12.08 11.29
C LYS A 373 21.18 12.70 12.70
N ARG A 374 21.06 11.88 13.75
CA ARG A 374 21.45 12.25 15.12
C ARG A 374 22.92 12.62 15.18
N GLU A 375 23.23 13.69 15.91
CA GLU A 375 24.60 14.05 16.23
C GLU A 375 25.24 12.96 17.10
N LYS A 376 26.52 12.63 16.83
CA LYS A 376 27.26 11.63 17.62
C LYS A 376 27.31 12.07 19.10
N GLY A 377 26.70 11.27 19.98
CA GLY A 377 26.66 11.54 21.42
C GLY A 377 25.43 12.32 21.91
N GLY A 378 24.52 12.70 21.01
CA GLY A 378 23.24 13.29 21.38
C GLY A 378 22.31 12.28 22.04
N GLN A 379 22.05 12.42 23.34
CA GLN A 379 21.05 11.65 24.08
C GLN A 379 19.60 12.17 23.87
N GLY A 380 19.40 13.12 22.95
CA GLY A 380 18.08 13.69 22.67
C GLY A 380 17.15 12.69 21.97
N SER A 381 15.88 12.64 22.40
CA SER A 381 14.84 11.96 21.63
C SER A 381 14.74 12.59 20.23
N ARG A 382 14.50 11.78 19.19
CA ARG A 382 14.13 12.29 17.85
C ARG A 382 13.01 13.33 17.99
N ASP A 383 13.03 14.33 17.14
CA ASP A 383 11.96 15.31 17.11
C ASP A 383 10.66 14.64 16.67
N SER A 384 9.83 14.30 17.67
CA SER A 384 8.55 13.62 17.46
C SER A 384 7.59 14.40 16.57
N ILE A 385 7.74 15.73 16.45
CA ILE A 385 6.90 16.55 15.56
C ILE A 385 7.36 16.38 14.12
N GLN A 386 8.67 16.41 13.86
CA GLN A 386 9.21 16.20 12.52
C GLN A 386 8.81 14.82 11.98
N GLU A 387 9.04 13.76 12.77
CA GLU A 387 8.67 12.39 12.37
C GLU A 387 7.17 12.26 12.08
N ALA A 388 6.32 12.76 12.99
CA ALA A 388 4.88 12.75 12.82
C ALA A 388 4.44 13.55 11.58
N SER A 389 5.11 14.67 11.29
CA SER A 389 4.81 15.52 10.14
C SER A 389 5.13 14.84 8.83
N VAL A 390 6.24 14.11 8.71
CA VAL A 390 6.59 13.40 7.47
C VAL A 390 5.69 12.19 7.24
N TRP A 391 5.39 11.40 8.28
CA TRP A 391 4.39 10.32 8.16
C TRP A 391 3.04 10.88 7.72
N ALA A 392 2.60 11.99 8.33
CA ALA A 392 1.35 12.64 7.99
C ALA A 392 1.34 13.23 6.58
N LEU A 393 2.47 13.76 6.10
CA LEU A 393 2.59 14.29 4.74
C LEU A 393 2.24 13.23 3.69
N GLY A 394 2.81 12.03 3.80
CA GLY A 394 2.53 10.93 2.87
C GLY A 394 1.05 10.53 2.87
N MET A 395 0.46 10.36 4.05
CA MET A 395 -0.96 10.02 4.21
C MET A 395 -1.88 11.14 3.70
N LYS A 396 -1.53 12.40 3.97
CA LYS A 396 -2.31 13.57 3.58
C LYS A 396 -2.30 13.78 2.07
N LEU A 397 -1.16 13.60 1.41
CA LEU A 397 -1.08 13.66 -0.04
C LEU A 397 -1.95 12.57 -0.69
N CYS A 398 -1.96 11.35 -0.14
CA CYS A 398 -2.87 10.31 -0.60
C CYS A 398 -4.33 10.73 -0.42
N LEU A 399 -4.71 11.18 0.78
CA LEU A 399 -6.07 11.65 1.06
C LEU A 399 -6.51 12.76 0.09
N ASP A 400 -5.68 13.77 -0.15
CA ASP A 400 -6.00 14.89 -1.01
C ASP A 400 -6.20 14.44 -2.47
N VAL A 401 -5.38 13.51 -2.97
CA VAL A 401 -5.57 12.93 -4.31
C VAL A 401 -6.85 12.10 -4.42
N LEU A 402 -7.19 11.32 -3.38
CA LEU A 402 -8.44 10.54 -3.36
C LEU A 402 -9.67 11.48 -3.38
N LEU A 403 -9.63 12.58 -2.62
CA LEU A 403 -10.68 13.60 -2.61
C LEU A 403 -10.82 14.32 -3.97
N GLU A 404 -9.70 14.66 -4.61
CA GLU A 404 -9.69 15.22 -5.97
C GLU A 404 -10.27 14.24 -7.00
N SER A 405 -10.13 12.93 -6.75
CA SER A 405 -10.72 11.86 -7.56
C SER A 405 -12.22 11.65 -7.27
N GLY A 406 -12.82 12.45 -6.38
CA GLY A 406 -14.25 12.44 -6.08
C GLY A 406 -14.69 11.43 -5.02
N LEU A 407 -13.75 10.79 -4.33
CA LEU A 407 -14.03 9.85 -3.24
C LEU A 407 -14.42 10.60 -1.96
N ASP A 408 -15.32 10.01 -1.17
CA ASP A 408 -15.79 10.56 0.10
C ASP A 408 -15.82 9.49 1.20
N GLY A 409 -16.25 9.90 2.40
CA GLY A 409 -16.18 9.15 3.66
C GLY A 409 -16.23 7.61 3.56
N PRO A 410 -17.31 7.00 3.03
CA PRO A 410 -17.39 5.54 2.92
C PRO A 410 -16.31 4.92 2.04
N ALA A 411 -15.98 5.54 0.90
CA ALA A 411 -14.92 5.06 0.02
C ALA A 411 -13.52 5.28 0.62
N LEU A 412 -13.35 6.37 1.37
CA LEU A 412 -12.14 6.62 2.15
C LEU A 412 -11.97 5.57 3.27
N ASP A 413 -13.04 5.24 4.01
CA ASP A 413 -12.99 4.17 5.02
C ASP A 413 -12.63 2.82 4.40
N ARG A 414 -13.13 2.55 3.18
CA ARG A 414 -12.78 1.34 2.44
C ARG A 414 -11.29 1.29 2.12
N ILE A 415 -10.72 2.35 1.52
CA ILE A 415 -9.31 2.39 1.10
C ILE A 415 -8.33 2.46 2.29
N PHE A 416 -8.63 3.25 3.32
CA PHE A 416 -7.72 3.46 4.45
C PHE A 416 -7.77 2.34 5.50
N GLU A 417 -8.75 1.44 5.44
CA GLU A 417 -8.88 0.35 6.42
C GLU A 417 -9.58 -0.90 5.87
N GLY A 418 -10.77 -0.74 5.29
CA GLY A 418 -11.66 -1.85 4.97
C GLY A 418 -11.05 -2.89 4.03
N THR A 419 -10.40 -2.44 2.96
CA THR A 419 -9.76 -3.31 1.97
C THR A 419 -8.61 -4.11 2.59
N ALA A 420 -7.84 -3.48 3.49
CA ALA A 420 -6.76 -4.15 4.19
C ALA A 420 -7.26 -5.27 5.10
N ARG A 421 -8.38 -5.07 5.81
CA ARG A 421 -8.99 -6.12 6.63
C ARG A 421 -9.38 -7.35 5.82
N GLU A 422 -9.88 -7.15 4.60
CA GLU A 422 -10.24 -8.26 3.70
C GLU A 422 -9.03 -8.94 3.06
N ALA A 423 -8.08 -8.16 2.56
CA ALA A 423 -6.88 -8.67 1.92
C ALA A 423 -6.08 -9.57 2.88
N TYR A 424 -5.95 -9.13 4.13
CA TYR A 424 -5.19 -9.82 5.18
C TYR A 424 -6.04 -10.69 6.12
N GLY A 425 -7.37 -10.75 5.97
CA GLY A 425 -8.23 -11.55 6.84
C GLY A 425 -8.23 -11.10 8.30
N ILE A 426 -8.08 -9.79 8.55
CA ILE A 426 -8.10 -9.20 9.89
C ILE A 426 -9.56 -8.98 10.32
N GLY A 427 -9.97 -9.57 11.44
CA GLY A 427 -11.32 -9.41 11.99
C GLY A 427 -11.68 -7.95 12.27
N ALA A 428 -12.97 -7.60 12.24
CA ALA A 428 -13.48 -6.22 12.34
C ALA A 428 -13.11 -5.49 13.63
#